data_AF-A0A7V9DGM5-F1
#
_entry.id   AF-A0A7V9DGM5-F1
#
_cell.length_a   1.000
_cell.length_b   1.000
_cell.length_c   1.000
_cell.angle_alpha   90.00
_cell.angle_beta   90.00
_cell.angle_gamma   90.00
#
_symmetry.space_group_name_H-M   'P 1'
#
loop_
_entity.id
_entity.type
_entity.pdbx_description
1 polymer ?
#
loop_
_entity_poly.entity_id
_entity_poly.type
_entity_poly.pdbx_seq_one_letter_code
_entity_poly.pdbx_strand_id
1 'polypeptide(L)'
;MEGGFGFPFGGDLEELLRGIQEFAAKQAETVQEAQREQFATLTLNTAVELTAAALRQMQPAGGIDEQAVALRDAMRVLFPEAVALVSAARQGFMREHG
;
A
#
# COMPACT_ATOMS: atom_id res chain seq x y z
N MET A 1 -19.82 -33.01 -46.88
CA MET A 1 -20.59 -32.02 -46.10
C MET A 1 -21.09 -32.75 -44.87
N GLU A 2 -20.77 -32.43 -43.62
CA GLU A 2 -20.13 -31.29 -42.95
C GLU A 2 -19.42 -31.89 -41.70
N GLY A 3 -18.18 -31.54 -41.39
CA GLY A 3 -17.89 -30.38 -40.54
C GLY A 3 -17.58 -30.80 -39.10
N GLY A 4 -16.60 -31.70 -38.92
CA GLY A 4 -16.06 -32.03 -37.60
C GLY A 4 -15.43 -30.78 -37.00
N PHE A 5 -15.86 -30.40 -35.81
CA PHE A 5 -15.47 -29.20 -35.09
C PHE A 5 -14.01 -29.31 -34.65
N GLY A 6 -13.09 -29.11 -35.60
CA GLY A 6 -11.67 -28.95 -35.35
C GLY A 6 -11.43 -27.55 -34.79
N PHE A 7 -11.18 -27.46 -33.50
CA PHE A 7 -10.54 -26.28 -32.92
C PHE A 7 -9.18 -26.07 -33.61
N PRO A 8 -8.84 -24.86 -34.07
CA PRO A 8 -7.60 -24.59 -34.80
C PRO A 8 -6.34 -24.52 -33.90
N PHE A 9 -6.44 -24.95 -32.65
CA PHE A 9 -5.34 -24.91 -31.68
C PHE A 9 -4.98 -26.32 -31.25
N GLY A 10 -4.09 -26.96 -32.01
CA GLY A 10 -3.41 -28.20 -31.63
C GLY A 10 -2.34 -27.96 -30.56
N GLY A 11 -2.74 -27.37 -29.44
CA GLY A 11 -1.95 -27.34 -28.21
C GLY A 11 -2.54 -28.35 -27.24
N ASP A 12 -1.68 -29.20 -26.69
CA ASP A 12 -2.00 -30.12 -25.60
C ASP A 12 -2.83 -29.40 -24.51
N LEU A 13 -3.99 -29.96 -24.14
CA LEU A 13 -4.85 -29.43 -23.08
C LEU A 13 -4.09 -29.26 -21.76
N GLU A 14 -3.11 -30.12 -21.50
CA GLU A 14 -2.22 -30.09 -20.34
C GLU A 14 -1.24 -28.91 -20.41
N GLU A 15 -0.81 -28.53 -21.62
CA GLU A 15 0.03 -27.33 -21.84
C GLU A 15 -0.77 -26.03 -21.66
N LEU A 16 -2.04 -26.01 -22.07
CA LEU A 16 -2.97 -24.91 -21.76
C LEU A 16 -3.21 -24.80 -20.25
N LEU A 17 -3.49 -25.92 -19.57
CA LEU A 17 -3.70 -25.93 -18.12
C LEU A 17 -2.42 -25.50 -17.37
N ARG A 18 -1.25 -25.94 -17.82
CA ARG A 18 0.05 -25.49 -17.31
C ARG A 18 0.25 -23.99 -17.51
N GLY A 19 -0.10 -23.46 -18.68
CA GLY A 19 -0.05 -22.03 -18.98
C GLY A 19 -0.99 -21.20 -18.12
N ILE A 20 -2.20 -21.69 -17.85
CA ILE A 20 -3.17 -21.03 -16.95
C ILE A 20 -2.65 -21.05 -15.50
N GLN A 21 -2.05 -22.16 -15.04
CA GLN A 21 -1.46 -22.24 -13.70
C GLN A 21 -0.25 -21.30 -13.54
N GLU A 22 0.66 -21.26 -14.51
CA GLU A 22 1.79 -20.32 -14.50
C GLU A 22 1.35 -18.86 -14.58
N PHE A 23 0.32 -18.58 -15.39
CA PHE A 23 -0.28 -17.24 -15.48
C PHE A 23 -0.98 -16.83 -14.19
N ALA A 24 -1.70 -17.74 -13.54
CA ALA A 24 -2.34 -17.51 -12.25
C ALA A 24 -1.29 -17.29 -11.14
N ALA A 25 -0.20 -18.06 -11.15
CA ALA A 25 0.91 -17.89 -10.21
C ALA A 25 1.58 -16.51 -10.36
N LYS A 26 1.88 -16.09 -11.60
CA LYS A 26 2.43 -14.75 -11.88
C LYS A 26 1.45 -13.63 -11.52
N GLN A 27 0.16 -13.80 -11.80
CA GLN A 27 -0.84 -12.81 -11.39
C GLN A 27 -0.96 -12.71 -9.87
N ALA A 28 -0.95 -13.82 -9.14
CA ALA A 28 -1.02 -13.82 -7.68
C ALA A 28 0.14 -13.03 -7.05
N GLU A 29 1.34 -13.14 -7.61
CA GLU A 29 2.51 -12.35 -7.19
C GLU A 29 2.29 -10.85 -7.44
N THR A 30 1.85 -10.47 -8.65
CA THR A 30 1.60 -9.05 -8.98
C THR A 30 0.49 -8.43 -8.13
N VAL A 31 -0.55 -9.19 -7.80
CA VAL A 31 -1.65 -8.73 -6.93
C VAL A 31 -1.15 -8.49 -5.51
N GLN A 32 -0.29 -9.37 -4.98
CA GLN A 32 0.28 -9.21 -3.64
C GLN A 32 1.21 -7.99 -3.57
N GLU A 33 2.05 -7.77 -4.58
CA GLU A 33 2.92 -6.58 -4.64
C GLU A 33 2.10 -5.29 -4.73
N ALA A 34 1.12 -5.23 -5.63
CA ALA A 34 0.25 -4.07 -5.79
C ALA A 34 -0.54 -3.74 -4.52
N GLN A 35 -1.05 -4.77 -3.82
CA GLN A 35 -1.71 -4.58 -2.52
C GLN A 35 -0.72 -4.01 -1.49
N ARG A 36 0.49 -4.55 -1.40
CA ARG A 36 1.52 -4.09 -0.45
C ARG A 36 1.90 -2.63 -0.67
N GLU A 37 2.06 -2.20 -1.92
CA GLU A 37 2.33 -0.79 -2.26
C GLU A 37 1.16 0.13 -1.90
N GLN A 38 -0.07 -0.29 -2.18
CA GLN A 38 -1.26 0.47 -1.78
C GLN A 38 -1.38 0.59 -0.26
N PHE A 39 -1.06 -0.47 0.49
CA PHE A 39 -1.03 -0.41 1.95
C PHE A 39 0.02 0.58 2.47
N ALA A 40 1.21 0.59 1.89
CA ALA A 40 2.26 1.55 2.26
C ALA A 40 1.80 2.99 1.98
N THR A 41 1.19 3.24 0.82
CA THR A 41 0.68 4.57 0.43
C THR A 41 -0.42 5.06 1.38
N LEU A 42 -1.40 4.22 1.69
CA LEU A 42 -2.47 4.57 2.62
C LEU A 42 -1.93 4.86 4.03
N THR A 43 -0.96 4.07 4.49
CA THR A 43 -0.30 4.27 5.79
C THR A 43 0.38 5.64 5.88
N LEU A 44 1.13 6.01 4.84
CA LEU A 44 1.81 7.30 4.78
C LEU A 44 0.81 8.46 4.72
N ASN A 45 -0.24 8.35 3.92
CA ASN A 45 -1.27 9.39 3.82
C ASN A 45 -1.95 9.64 5.18
N THR A 46 -2.35 8.58 5.88
CA THR A 46 -2.95 8.70 7.21
C THR A 46 -1.95 9.31 8.21
N ALA A 47 -0.68 8.92 8.17
CA ALA A 47 0.34 9.50 9.04
C ALA A 47 0.55 11.00 8.78
N VAL A 48 0.52 11.43 7.52
CA VAL A 48 0.59 12.85 7.13
C VAL A 48 -0.65 13.61 7.65
N GLU A 49 -1.85 13.06 7.48
CA GLU A 49 -3.09 13.68 7.96
C GLU A 49 -3.10 13.88 9.48
N LEU A 50 -2.70 12.85 10.25
CA LEU A 50 -2.58 12.93 11.71
C LEU A 50 -1.56 13.99 12.14
N THR A 51 -0.41 14.01 11.48
CA THR A 51 0.64 14.99 11.75
C THR A 51 0.16 16.42 11.46
N ALA A 52 -0.53 16.63 10.33
CA ALA A 52 -1.08 17.93 9.97
C ALA A 52 -2.17 18.38 10.96
N ALA A 53 -3.04 17.46 11.40
CA ALA A 53 -4.06 17.75 12.41
C ALA A 53 -3.45 18.14 13.77
N ALA A 54 -2.34 17.51 14.16
CA ALA A 54 -1.60 17.87 15.38
C ALA A 54 -0.93 19.25 15.25
N LEU A 55 -0.25 19.52 14.14
CA LEU A 55 0.40 20.82 13.89
C LEU A 55 -0.60 21.98 13.90
N ARG A 56 -1.82 21.80 13.37
CA ARG A 56 -2.88 22.83 13.37
C ARG A 56 -3.33 23.26 14.76
N GLN A 57 -3.10 22.44 15.79
CA GLN A 57 -3.45 22.76 17.17
C GLN A 57 -2.35 23.53 17.89
N MET A 58 -1.16 23.62 17.30
CA MET A 58 -0.04 24.35 17.88
C MET A 58 -0.25 25.86 17.78
N GLN A 59 0.16 26.56 18.82
CA GLN A 59 0.17 28.02 18.90
C GLN A 59 1.60 28.47 19.16
N PRO A 60 2.52 28.35 18.19
CA PRO A 60 3.89 28.79 18.37
C PRO A 60 3.93 30.32 18.55
N ALA A 61 4.77 30.77 19.47
CA ALA A 61 4.94 32.19 19.77
C ALA A 61 6.31 32.69 19.29
N GLY A 62 6.48 34.01 19.25
CA GLY A 62 7.73 34.65 18.85
C GLY A 62 7.72 35.18 17.41
N GLY A 63 8.91 35.50 16.89
CA GLY A 63 9.10 35.93 15.51
C GLY A 63 8.83 34.82 14.49
N ILE A 64 8.71 35.18 13.21
CA ILE A 64 8.43 34.21 12.13
C ILE A 64 9.46 33.08 12.12
N ASP A 65 10.75 33.40 12.31
CA ASP A 65 11.83 32.41 12.32
C ASP A 65 11.71 31.45 13.51
N GLU A 66 11.36 31.95 14.69
CA GLU A 66 11.15 31.14 15.90
C GLU A 66 9.95 30.21 15.75
N GLN A 67 8.85 30.72 15.19
CA GLN A 67 7.66 29.93 14.89
C GLN A 67 7.97 28.82 13.87
N ALA A 68 8.74 29.13 12.83
CA ALA A 68 9.15 28.15 11.81
C ALA A 68 10.05 27.05 12.40
N VAL A 69 10.96 27.40 13.32
CA VAL A 69 11.77 26.42 14.05
C VAL A 69 10.87 25.53 14.92
N ALA A 70 9.96 26.11 15.69
CA ALA A 70 9.05 25.35 16.57
C ALA A 70 8.17 24.35 15.79
N LEU A 71 7.60 24.76 14.66
CA LEU A 71 6.82 23.86 13.80
C LEU A 71 7.66 22.74 13.21
N ARG A 72 8.90 23.04 12.79
CA ARG A 72 9.82 22.04 12.24
C ARG A 72 10.25 21.01 13.30
N ASP A 73 10.53 21.47 14.52
CA ASP A 73 10.91 20.59 15.62
C ASP A 73 9.76 19.68 16.03
N ALA A 74 8.53 20.21 16.08
CA ALA A 74 7.33 19.40 16.27
C ALA A 74 7.15 18.37 15.14
N MET A 75 7.34 18.76 13.88
CA MET A 75 7.24 17.85 12.73
C MET A 75 8.24 16.69 12.81
N ARG A 76 9.47 16.93 13.32
CA ARG A 76 10.51 15.90 13.49
C ARG A 76 10.13 14.82 14.49
N VAL A 77 9.19 15.10 15.40
CA VAL A 77 8.67 14.15 16.38
C VAL A 77 7.35 13.55 15.89
N LEU A 78 6.40 14.40 15.52
CA LEU A 78 5.02 13.99 15.22
C LEU A 78 4.94 13.07 14.01
N PHE A 79 5.71 13.32 12.94
CA PHE A 79 5.61 12.52 11.72
C PHE A 79 6.13 11.08 11.91
N PRO A 80 7.35 10.84 12.44
CA PRO A 80 7.82 9.48 12.70
C PRO A 80 6.91 8.71 13.66
N GLU A 81 6.38 9.36 14.69
CA GLU A 81 5.45 8.75 15.66
C GLU A 81 4.12 8.35 15.00
N ALA A 82 3.55 9.22 14.16
CA ALA A 82 2.35 8.90 13.40
C ALA A 82 2.59 7.73 12.43
N VAL A 83 3.73 7.69 11.75
CA VAL A 83 4.11 6.56 10.88
C VAL A 83 4.22 5.27 11.69
N ALA A 84 4.89 5.30 12.85
CA ALA A 84 5.03 4.13 13.72
C ALA A 84 3.66 3.62 14.19
N LEU A 85 2.78 4.51 14.63
CA LEU A 85 1.43 4.18 15.11
C LEU A 85 0.58 3.53 14.01
N VAL A 86 0.48 4.15 12.83
CA VAL A 86 -0.36 3.62 11.73
C VAL A 86 0.24 2.31 11.19
N SER A 87 1.57 2.20 11.13
CA SER A 87 2.26 0.97 10.74
C SER A 87 1.96 -0.18 11.71
N ALA A 88 1.99 0.09 13.02
CA ALA A 88 1.67 -0.91 14.04
C ALA A 88 0.20 -1.36 13.98
N ALA A 89 -0.74 -0.41 13.84
CA ALA A 89 -2.16 -0.71 13.74
C ALA A 89 -2.47 -1.60 12.52
N ARG A 90 -1.86 -1.32 11.36
CA ARG A 90 -2.02 -2.12 10.14
C ARG A 90 -1.38 -3.50 10.25
N GLN A 91 -0.21 -3.63 10.86
CA GLN A 91 0.40 -4.94 11.10
C GLN A 91 -0.42 -5.79 12.09
N GLY A 92 -1.06 -5.17 13.08
CA GLY A 92 -2.03 -5.83 13.96
C GLY A 92 -3.20 -6.40 13.15
N PHE A 93 -3.82 -5.56 12.32
CA PHE A 93 -4.94 -5.97 11.44
C PHE A 93 -4.57 -7.13 10.51
N MET A 94 -3.40 -7.10 9.87
CA MET A 94 -2.94 -8.17 8.97
C MET A 94 -2.64 -9.50 9.69
N ARG A 95 -2.26 -9.47 10.98
CA ARG A 95 -2.08 -10.70 11.78
C ARG A 95 -3.41 -11.31 12.23
N GLU A 96 -4.43 -10.49 12.46
CA GLU A 96 -5.74 -10.96 12.91
C GLU A 96 -6.61 -11.48 11.76
N HIS A 97 -6.34 -11.06 10.52
CA HIS A 97 -7.15 -11.39 9.34
C HIS A 97 -6.38 -12.19 8.26
N GLY A 98 -5.17 -12.67 8.60
CA GLY A 98 -4.30 -13.47 7.72
C GLY A 98 -4.38 -14.96 7.99
#